data_AF-A0A2R5EJ46-F1
#
_entry.id   AF-A0A2R5EJ46-F1
#
_cell.length_a   1.000
_cell.length_b   1.000
_cell.length_c   1.000
_cell.angle_alpha   90.00
_cell.angle_beta   90.00
_cell.angle_gamma   90.00
#
_symmetry.space_group_name_H-M   'P 1'
#
loop_
_entity.id
_entity.type
_entity.pdbx_description
1 polymer ?
#
loop_
_entity_poly.entity_id
_entity_poly.type
_entity_poly.pdbx_seq_one_letter_code
_entity_poly.pdbx_strand_id
1 'polypeptide(L)'
;MKGNSYFSRKLHSLLGIIPLGGFIVVHGLTNYQAFERGPEGFDKGVTLINSLPLLPLLEIFVIYLPLLFHGIYGLYVAYQSNSNTGRFKYGRNWAFTAQRVTGVITFVFVFWHVYQTRMQVYLGNITHEELGSTMNKIATDPTYFVLYLIGVLAAVFHFSNGLWAFLISWGITIGPKAQRISSYICMGVFVVVSALFILSLVAFMGDEFKEAANAALTWTNIG
;
A
#
# COMPACT_ATOMS: atom_id res chain seq x y z
N MET A 1 -28.26 -11.34 -14.89
CA MET A 1 -27.25 -10.32 -15.24
C MET A 1 -26.41 -10.87 -16.39
N LYS A 2 -26.57 -10.32 -17.61
CA LYS A 2 -25.82 -10.72 -18.81
C LYS A 2 -24.54 -9.86 -18.90
N GLY A 3 -23.42 -10.43 -18.47
CA GLY A 3 -22.08 -9.82 -18.49
C GLY A 3 -21.10 -10.78 -17.82
N ASN A 4 -19.92 -10.97 -18.40
CA ASN A 4 -18.99 -12.03 -18.02
C ASN A 4 -18.32 -11.74 -16.65
N SER A 5 -19.05 -11.93 -15.54
CA SER A 5 -18.56 -11.62 -14.18
C SER A 5 -17.24 -12.32 -13.83
N TYR A 6 -16.93 -13.42 -14.53
CA TYR A 6 -15.67 -14.13 -14.42
C TYR A 6 -14.48 -13.28 -14.87
N PHE A 7 -14.57 -12.66 -16.05
CA PHE A 7 -13.48 -11.83 -16.60
C PHE A 7 -13.14 -10.67 -15.66
N SER A 8 -14.13 -9.90 -15.22
CA SER A 8 -13.90 -8.75 -14.33
C SER A 8 -13.33 -9.18 -12.97
N ARG A 9 -13.74 -10.33 -12.42
CA ARG A 9 -13.14 -10.88 -11.20
C ARG A 9 -11.68 -11.30 -11.40
N LYS A 10 -11.36 -11.94 -12.52
CA LYS A 10 -9.97 -12.32 -12.84
C LYS A 10 -9.11 -11.09 -13.06
N LEU A 11 -9.57 -10.11 -13.84
CA LEU A 11 -8.87 -8.84 -14.05
C LEU A 11 -8.65 -8.10 -12.74
N HIS A 12 -9.65 -8.02 -11.86
CA HIS A 12 -9.51 -7.41 -10.54
C HIS A 12 -8.40 -8.07 -9.70
N SER A 13 -8.35 -9.41 -9.68
CA SER A 13 -7.29 -10.13 -8.96
C SER A 13 -5.91 -9.94 -9.60
N LEU A 14 -5.84 -9.88 -10.94
CA LEU A 14 -4.58 -9.70 -11.67
C LEU A 14 -3.99 -8.31 -11.38
N LEU A 15 -4.82 -7.27 -11.47
CA LEU A 15 -4.42 -5.90 -11.18
C LEU A 15 -4.05 -5.72 -9.69
N GLY A 16 -4.74 -6.42 -8.79
CA GLY A 16 -4.38 -6.42 -7.37
C GLY A 16 -2.99 -6.97 -7.06
N ILE A 17 -2.53 -7.98 -7.82
CA ILE A 17 -1.26 -8.66 -7.53
C ILE A 17 -0.11 -8.13 -8.38
N ILE A 18 -0.30 -7.94 -9.69
CA ILE A 18 0.81 -7.63 -10.58
C ILE A 18 1.22 -6.16 -10.46
N PRO A 19 0.40 -5.18 -10.87
CA PRO A 19 0.78 -3.78 -10.70
C PRO A 19 0.75 -3.34 -9.23
N LEU A 20 -0.35 -3.57 -8.50
CA LEU A 20 -0.50 -3.01 -7.15
C LEU A 20 0.34 -3.76 -6.11
N GLY A 21 0.49 -5.07 -6.25
CA GLY A 21 1.41 -5.87 -5.41
C GLY A 21 2.88 -5.54 -5.68
N GLY A 22 3.26 -5.27 -6.93
CA GLY A 22 4.58 -4.72 -7.24
C GLY A 22 4.79 -3.33 -6.62
N PHE A 23 3.80 -2.45 -6.77
CA PHE A 23 3.82 -1.11 -6.21
C PHE A 23 4.00 -1.10 -4.69
N ILE A 24 3.21 -1.88 -3.93
CA ILE A 24 3.32 -1.88 -2.46
C ILE A 24 4.69 -2.35 -1.97
N VAL A 25 5.33 -3.28 -2.68
CA VAL A 25 6.68 -3.76 -2.35
C VAL A 25 7.73 -2.69 -2.65
N VAL A 26 7.72 -2.10 -3.84
CA VAL A 26 8.64 -1.01 -4.19
C VAL A 26 8.45 0.18 -3.26
N HIS A 27 7.19 0.55 -3.01
CA HIS A 27 6.83 1.62 -2.09
C HIS A 27 7.34 1.34 -0.66
N GLY A 28 7.15 0.12 -0.15
CA GLY A 28 7.66 -0.28 1.16
C GLY A 28 9.20 -0.26 1.25
N LEU A 29 9.89 -0.73 0.21
CA LEU A 29 11.36 -0.72 0.14
C LEU A 29 11.93 0.69 0.09
N THR A 30 11.33 1.59 -0.71
CA THR A 30 11.74 2.99 -0.78
C THR A 30 11.50 3.71 0.53
N ASN A 31 10.35 3.52 1.18
CA ASN A 31 10.08 4.11 2.50
C ASN A 31 11.02 3.54 3.58
N TYR A 32 11.36 2.25 3.51
CA TYR A 32 12.26 1.62 4.47
C TYR A 32 13.67 2.24 4.46
N GLN A 33 14.06 2.92 3.37
CA GLN A 33 15.29 3.70 3.34
C GLN A 33 15.33 4.82 4.38
N ALA A 34 14.18 5.33 4.83
CA ALA A 34 14.10 6.27 5.94
C ALA A 34 14.65 5.66 7.24
N PHE A 35 14.37 4.37 7.49
CA PHE A 35 14.89 3.64 8.64
C PHE A 35 16.34 3.19 8.44
N GLU A 36 16.67 2.65 7.27
CA GLU A 36 17.99 2.06 7.01
C GLU A 36 19.08 3.12 6.85
N ARG A 37 18.74 4.26 6.24
CA ARG A 37 19.71 5.25 5.73
C ARG A 37 19.29 6.70 6.01
N GLY A 38 18.28 6.91 6.85
CA GLY A 38 17.83 8.24 7.26
C GLY A 38 17.24 9.09 6.11
N PRO A 39 17.20 10.42 6.28
CA PRO A 39 16.65 11.35 5.30
C PRO A 39 17.31 11.26 3.92
N GLU A 40 18.63 11.11 3.86
CA GLU A 40 19.38 11.01 2.60
C GLU A 40 19.01 9.75 1.81
N GLY A 41 18.87 8.61 2.49
CA GLY A 41 18.46 7.37 1.84
C GLY A 41 17.05 7.43 1.27
N PHE A 42 16.11 7.99 2.03
CA PHE A 42 14.75 8.22 1.58
C PHE A 42 14.72 9.16 0.37
N ASP A 43 15.40 10.30 0.46
CA ASP A 43 15.46 11.31 -0.60
C ASP A 43 16.05 10.75 -1.91
N LYS A 44 17.17 10.00 -1.83
CA LYS A 44 17.73 9.29 -2.99
C LYS A 44 16.73 8.33 -3.62
N GLY A 45 15.97 7.61 -2.80
CA GLY A 45 14.92 6.71 -3.27
C GLY A 45 13.77 7.44 -3.98
N VAL A 46 13.31 8.55 -3.42
CA VAL A 46 12.30 9.44 -4.03
C VAL A 46 12.82 10.00 -5.35
N THR A 47 14.03 10.55 -5.36
CA THR A 47 14.68 11.11 -6.55
C THR A 47 14.83 10.07 -7.65
N LEU A 48 15.28 8.85 -7.32
CA LEU A 48 15.41 7.77 -8.28
C LEU A 48 14.07 7.45 -8.97
N ILE A 49 12.98 7.32 -8.22
CA ILE A 49 11.64 7.07 -8.79
C ILE A 49 11.21 8.24 -9.66
N ASN A 50 11.41 9.48 -9.20
CA ASN A 50 10.99 10.68 -9.93
C ASN A 50 11.86 10.96 -11.18
N SER A 51 13.04 10.33 -11.29
CA SER A 51 13.92 10.39 -12.46
C SER A 51 13.55 9.40 -13.58
N LEU A 52 12.57 8.52 -13.36
CA LEU A 52 12.17 7.52 -14.36
C LEU A 52 11.58 8.18 -15.62
N PRO A 53 11.95 7.70 -16.82
CA PRO A 53 11.37 8.21 -18.05
C PRO A 53 9.88 7.88 -18.12
N LEU A 54 9.09 8.82 -18.65
CA LEU A 54 7.64 8.67 -18.82
C LEU A 54 6.89 8.37 -17.50
N LEU A 55 7.45 8.77 -16.35
CA LEU A 55 6.85 8.51 -15.04
C LEU A 55 5.35 8.85 -14.96
N PRO A 56 4.84 9.99 -15.46
CA PRO A 56 3.40 10.25 -15.41
C PRO A 56 2.54 9.19 -16.12
N LEU A 57 3.03 8.61 -17.22
CA LEU A 57 2.35 7.51 -17.91
C LEU A 57 2.42 6.23 -17.09
N LEU A 58 3.56 5.93 -16.47
CA LEU A 58 3.70 4.79 -15.57
C LEU A 58 2.73 4.92 -14.38
N GLU A 59 2.64 6.10 -13.77
CA GLU A 59 1.72 6.35 -12.67
C GLU A 59 0.26 6.17 -13.09
N ILE A 60 -0.15 6.69 -14.25
CA ILE A 60 -1.52 6.53 -14.74
C ILE A 60 -1.84 5.06 -15.04
N PHE A 61 -1.03 4.39 -15.85
CA PHE A 61 -1.38 3.07 -16.40
C PHE A 61 -1.00 1.89 -15.51
N VAL A 62 0.03 2.05 -14.66
CA VAL A 62 0.52 0.98 -13.78
C VAL A 62 0.00 1.16 -12.35
N ILE A 63 -0.29 2.38 -11.91
CA ILE A 63 -0.72 2.63 -10.52
C ILE A 63 -2.19 3.06 -10.48
N TYR A 64 -2.53 4.27 -10.93
CA TYR A 64 -3.83 4.88 -10.69
C TYR A 64 -4.99 4.16 -11.37
N LEU A 65 -4.87 3.83 -12.66
CA LEU A 65 -5.93 3.14 -13.39
C LEU A 65 -6.18 1.73 -12.84
N PRO A 66 -5.14 0.89 -12.61
CA PRO A 66 -5.30 -0.38 -11.90
C PRO A 66 -5.89 -0.23 -10.50
N LEU A 67 -5.42 0.76 -9.72
CA LEU A 67 -5.88 1.04 -8.36
C LEU A 67 -7.36 1.42 -8.33
N LEU A 68 -7.81 2.31 -9.22
CA LEU A 68 -9.21 2.73 -9.31
C LEU A 68 -10.12 1.56 -9.68
N PHE A 69 -9.75 0.77 -10.70
CA PHE A 69 -10.52 -0.42 -11.06
C PHE A 69 -10.55 -1.43 -9.91
N HIS A 70 -9.40 -1.74 -9.32
CA HIS A 70 -9.29 -2.68 -8.22
C HIS A 70 -10.12 -2.23 -7.00
N GLY A 71 -9.97 -0.97 -6.57
CA GLY A 71 -10.68 -0.41 -5.43
C GLY A 71 -12.19 -0.37 -5.64
N ILE A 72 -12.67 0.25 -6.73
CA ILE A 72 -14.10 0.44 -6.98
C ILE A 72 -14.80 -0.90 -7.22
N TYR A 73 -14.24 -1.74 -8.09
CA TYR A 73 -14.82 -3.06 -8.33
C TYR A 73 -14.70 -3.97 -7.11
N GLY A 74 -13.62 -3.83 -6.33
CA GLY A 74 -13.42 -4.54 -5.06
C GLY A 74 -14.50 -4.20 -4.03
N LEU A 75 -14.90 -2.93 -3.91
CA LEU A 75 -16.02 -2.51 -3.06
C LEU A 75 -17.34 -3.15 -3.51
N TYR A 76 -17.59 -3.21 -4.82
CA TYR A 76 -18.76 -3.90 -5.37
C TYR A 76 -18.76 -5.40 -5.04
N VAL A 77 -17.60 -6.06 -5.09
CA VAL A 77 -17.44 -7.47 -4.69
C VAL A 77 -17.61 -7.65 -3.18
N ALA A 78 -17.14 -6.71 -2.37
CA ALA A 78 -17.31 -6.73 -0.91
C ALA A 78 -18.78 -6.59 -0.53
N TYR A 79 -19.51 -5.66 -1.15
CA TYR A 79 -20.93 -5.44 -0.92
C TYR A 79 -21.80 -6.68 -1.22
N GLN A 80 -21.48 -7.43 -2.28
CA GLN A 80 -22.19 -8.66 -2.63
C GLN A 80 -21.73 -9.90 -1.83
N SER A 81 -20.71 -9.77 -0.98
CA SER A 81 -20.15 -10.92 -0.27
C SER A 81 -21.06 -11.38 0.88
N ASN A 82 -21.14 -12.69 1.09
CA ASN A 82 -21.93 -13.27 2.17
C ASN A 82 -21.00 -13.77 3.29
N SER A 83 -20.80 -12.94 4.31
CA SER A 83 -19.99 -13.28 5.48
C SER A 83 -20.78 -14.20 6.42
N ASN A 84 -20.18 -15.33 6.80
CA ASN A 84 -20.84 -16.36 7.60
C ASN A 84 -20.07 -16.72 8.88
N THR A 85 -19.22 -15.81 9.38
CA THR A 85 -18.40 -15.99 10.59
C THR A 85 -19.20 -16.22 11.87
N GLY A 86 -20.45 -15.78 11.92
CA GLY A 86 -21.38 -16.10 13.02
C GLY A 86 -21.78 -17.59 13.07
N ARG A 87 -21.79 -18.27 11.91
CA ARG A 87 -22.13 -19.70 11.79
C ARG A 87 -20.91 -20.60 11.74
N PHE A 88 -19.85 -20.18 11.04
CA PHE A 88 -18.63 -20.97 10.84
C PHE A 88 -17.41 -20.22 11.38
N LYS A 89 -16.82 -20.73 12.47
CA LYS A 89 -15.70 -20.09 13.17
C LYS A 89 -14.32 -20.52 12.66
N TYR A 90 -14.22 -21.08 11.46
CA TYR A 90 -12.92 -21.49 10.92
C TYR A 90 -12.07 -20.28 10.52
N GLY A 91 -10.75 -20.39 10.67
CA GLY A 91 -9.82 -19.29 10.39
C GLY A 91 -9.87 -18.77 8.95
N ARG A 92 -10.34 -19.56 7.98
CA ARG A 92 -10.53 -19.10 6.59
C ARG A 92 -11.81 -18.29 6.39
N ASN A 93 -12.87 -18.56 7.14
CA ASN A 93 -14.08 -17.72 7.15
C ASN A 93 -13.77 -16.33 7.75
N TRP A 94 -12.92 -16.30 8.79
CA TRP A 94 -12.40 -15.05 9.33
C TRP A 94 -11.50 -14.31 8.36
N ALA A 95 -10.53 -14.98 7.73
CA ALA A 95 -9.67 -14.36 6.72
C ALA A 95 -10.46 -13.84 5.50
N PHE A 96 -11.51 -14.56 5.09
CA PHE A 96 -12.47 -14.10 4.09
C PHE A 96 -13.10 -12.77 4.52
N THR A 97 -13.62 -12.68 5.74
CA THR A 97 -14.27 -11.45 6.24
C THR A 97 -13.25 -10.32 6.38
N ALA A 98 -12.08 -10.62 6.95
CA ALA A 98 -10.99 -9.68 7.12
C ALA A 98 -10.53 -9.07 5.79
N GLN A 99 -10.43 -9.85 4.69
CA GLN A 99 -10.09 -9.32 3.36
C GLN A 99 -11.01 -8.16 2.93
N ARG A 100 -12.30 -8.22 3.26
CA ARG A 100 -13.28 -7.20 2.86
C ARG A 100 -13.16 -5.98 3.76
N VAL A 101 -13.12 -6.22 5.07
CA VAL A 101 -12.98 -5.13 6.06
C VAL A 101 -11.69 -4.37 5.80
N THR A 102 -10.56 -5.05 5.67
CA THR A 102 -9.29 -4.41 5.38
C THR A 102 -9.27 -3.79 3.99
N GLY A 103 -9.99 -4.34 3.00
CA GLY A 103 -10.13 -3.71 1.68
C GLY A 103 -10.84 -2.36 1.73
N VAL A 104 -11.90 -2.24 2.52
CA VAL A 104 -12.61 -0.97 2.73
C VAL A 104 -11.71 0.03 3.47
N ILE A 105 -11.05 -0.41 4.54
CA ILE A 105 -10.11 0.43 5.30
C ILE A 105 -8.97 0.91 4.38
N THR A 106 -8.40 0.01 3.58
CA THR A 106 -7.33 0.31 2.62
C THR A 106 -7.80 1.32 1.58
N PHE A 107 -9.01 1.17 1.05
CA PHE A 107 -9.56 2.11 0.06
C PHE A 107 -9.63 3.54 0.62
N VAL A 108 -10.18 3.70 1.83
CA VAL A 108 -10.26 5.01 2.51
C VAL A 108 -8.87 5.54 2.82
N PHE A 109 -8.01 4.70 3.39
CA PHE A 109 -6.64 5.07 3.76
C PHE A 109 -5.83 5.52 2.55
N VAL A 110 -5.85 4.78 1.44
CA VAL A 110 -5.08 5.11 0.24
C VAL A 110 -5.56 6.43 -0.37
N PHE A 111 -6.87 6.68 -0.42
CA PHE A 111 -7.38 7.96 -0.91
C PHE A 111 -6.87 9.14 -0.07
N TRP A 112 -6.97 9.01 1.25
CA TRP A 112 -6.49 10.03 2.19
C TRP A 112 -4.97 10.21 2.14
N HIS A 113 -4.21 9.11 2.14
CA HIS A 113 -2.76 9.09 2.05
C HIS A 113 -2.25 9.75 0.75
N VAL A 114 -2.83 9.40 -0.40
CA VAL A 114 -2.50 10.01 -1.70
C VAL A 114 -2.83 11.50 -1.70
N TYR A 115 -3.94 11.91 -1.08
CA TYR A 115 -4.30 13.31 -0.93
C TYR A 115 -3.26 14.09 -0.11
N GLN A 116 -2.80 13.54 1.02
CA GLN A 116 -1.82 14.21 1.90
C GLN A 116 -0.40 14.26 1.33
N THR A 117 -0.09 13.40 0.37
CA THR A 117 1.26 13.28 -0.20
C THR A 117 1.28 13.65 -1.68
N ARG A 118 1.08 12.69 -2.58
CA ARG A 118 1.28 12.86 -4.02
C ARG A 118 0.40 13.94 -4.63
N MET A 119 -0.83 14.13 -4.13
CA MET A 119 -1.69 15.22 -4.60
C MET A 119 -1.18 16.60 -4.17
N GLN A 120 -0.57 16.74 -2.99
CA GLN A 120 0.03 18.02 -2.59
C GLN A 120 1.18 18.41 -3.50
N VAL A 121 1.95 17.42 -3.98
CA VAL A 121 2.99 17.65 -4.99
C VAL A 121 2.38 18.10 -6.32
N TYR A 122 1.34 17.43 -6.83
CA TYR A 122 0.68 17.84 -8.07
C TYR A 122 0.03 19.22 -8.01
N LEU A 123 -0.44 19.62 -6.82
CA LEU A 123 -1.01 20.95 -6.58
C LEU A 123 0.07 22.03 -6.41
N GLY A 124 1.36 21.65 -6.34
CA GLY A 124 2.47 22.57 -6.11
C GLY A 124 2.56 23.10 -4.68
N ASN A 125 1.86 22.47 -3.73
CA ASN A 125 1.88 22.88 -2.32
C ASN A 125 3.15 22.41 -1.59
N ILE A 126 3.77 21.32 -2.07
CA ILE A 126 5.05 20.79 -1.60
C ILE A 126 5.87 20.26 -2.77
N THR A 127 7.20 20.20 -2.62
CA THR A 127 8.10 19.55 -3.58
C THR A 127 8.32 18.06 -3.25
N HIS A 128 9.10 17.34 -4.08
CA HIS A 128 9.46 15.95 -3.79
C HIS A 128 10.42 15.85 -2.59
N GLU A 129 11.32 16.80 -2.44
CA GLU A 129 12.30 16.91 -1.35
C GLU A 129 11.60 17.16 0.00
N GLU A 130 10.45 17.82 -0.02
CA GLU A 130 9.64 18.10 1.18
C GLU A 130 8.78 16.90 1.63
N LEU A 131 8.78 15.77 0.91
CA LEU A 131 8.03 14.58 1.30
C LEU A 131 8.51 14.01 2.65
N GLY A 132 9.81 14.06 2.92
CA GLY A 132 10.38 13.56 4.18
C GLY A 132 9.85 14.32 5.41
N SER A 133 9.84 15.65 5.34
CA SER A 133 9.31 16.49 6.43
C SER A 133 7.79 16.44 6.52
N THR A 134 7.10 16.27 5.39
CA THR A 134 5.66 16.01 5.36
C THR A 134 5.32 14.72 6.10
N MET A 135 6.07 13.64 5.84
CA MET A 135 5.91 12.38 6.57
C MET A 135 6.26 12.50 8.05
N ASN A 136 7.26 13.33 8.41
CA ASN A 136 7.55 13.62 9.82
C ASN A 136 6.39 14.31 10.53
N LYS A 137 5.79 15.34 9.93
CA LYS A 137 4.60 16.03 10.49
C LYS A 137 3.44 15.05 10.71
N ILE A 138 3.23 14.13 9.77
CA ILE A 138 2.19 13.09 9.85
C ILE A 138 2.52 12.06 10.95
N ALA A 139 3.75 11.57 10.99
CA ALA A 139 4.16 10.51 11.91
C ALA A 139 4.31 10.99 13.36
N THR A 140 4.60 12.28 13.57
CA THR A 140 4.72 12.87 14.92
C THR A 140 3.37 13.30 15.50
N ASP A 141 2.32 13.44 14.68
CA ASP A 141 0.95 13.59 15.18
C ASP A 141 0.42 12.23 15.68
N PRO A 142 0.08 12.07 16.97
CA PRO A 142 -0.32 10.78 17.52
C PRO A 142 -1.58 10.19 16.86
N THR A 143 -2.51 11.04 16.44
CA THR A 143 -3.75 10.61 15.81
C THR A 143 -3.45 10.07 14.42
N TYR A 144 -2.69 10.83 13.62
CA TYR A 144 -2.31 10.40 12.28
C TYR A 144 -1.41 9.18 12.30
N PHE A 145 -0.48 9.07 13.25
CA PHE A 145 0.35 7.87 13.41
C PHE A 145 -0.49 6.62 13.59
N VAL A 146 -1.47 6.64 14.52
CA VAL A 146 -2.35 5.49 14.77
C VAL A 146 -3.20 5.17 13.54
N LEU A 147 -3.76 6.17 12.87
CA LEU A 147 -4.56 5.98 11.66
C LEU A 147 -3.72 5.40 10.51
N TYR A 148 -2.49 5.89 10.32
CA TYR A 148 -1.54 5.36 9.34
C TYR A 148 -1.17 3.92 9.67
N LEU A 149 -0.89 3.60 10.93
CA LEU A 149 -0.57 2.24 11.35
C LEU A 149 -1.72 1.26 11.05
N ILE A 150 -2.96 1.65 11.35
CA ILE A 150 -4.16 0.85 11.01
C ILE A 150 -4.30 0.69 9.49
N GLY A 151 -4.15 1.79 8.74
CA GLY A 151 -4.26 1.80 7.29
C GLY A 151 -3.22 0.92 6.60
N VAL A 152 -1.96 1.03 7.03
CA VAL A 152 -0.84 0.21 6.57
C VAL A 152 -1.08 -1.26 6.86
N LEU A 153 -1.40 -1.62 8.11
CA LEU A 153 -1.64 -3.03 8.48
C LEU A 153 -2.82 -3.62 7.71
N ALA A 154 -3.89 -2.84 7.50
CA ALA A 154 -5.01 -3.25 6.67
C ALA A 154 -4.58 -3.48 5.21
N ALA A 155 -3.82 -2.57 4.62
CA ALA A 155 -3.33 -2.66 3.24
C ALA A 155 -2.42 -3.89 3.05
N VAL A 156 -1.46 -4.10 3.95
CA VAL A 156 -0.52 -5.22 3.85
C VAL A 156 -1.22 -6.56 4.09
N PHE A 157 -2.18 -6.63 5.03
CA PHE A 157 -3.00 -7.84 5.20
C PHE A 157 -3.85 -8.10 3.96
N HIS A 158 -4.52 -7.07 3.42
CA HIS A 158 -5.33 -7.18 2.21
C HIS A 158 -4.50 -7.70 1.03
N PHE A 159 -3.30 -7.17 0.83
CA PHE A 159 -2.35 -7.62 -0.18
C PHE A 159 -1.94 -9.08 0.05
N SER A 160 -1.51 -9.43 1.26
CA SER A 160 -0.94 -10.73 1.57
C SER A 160 -1.97 -11.86 1.53
N ASN A 161 -3.16 -11.65 2.10
CA ASN A 161 -4.25 -12.62 1.99
C ASN A 161 -4.86 -12.63 0.58
N GLY A 162 -4.83 -11.50 -0.13
CA GLY A 162 -5.16 -11.40 -1.56
C GLY A 162 -4.22 -12.23 -2.44
N LEU A 163 -2.92 -12.23 -2.15
CA LEU A 163 -1.91 -13.04 -2.83
C LEU A 163 -2.21 -14.53 -2.68
N TRP A 164 -2.52 -14.97 -1.46
CA TRP A 164 -2.95 -16.35 -1.21
C TRP A 164 -4.21 -16.71 -2.03
N ALA A 165 -5.22 -15.84 -2.04
CA ALA A 165 -6.45 -16.07 -2.82
C ALA A 165 -6.20 -16.06 -4.34
N PHE A 166 -5.25 -15.25 -4.81
CA PHE A 166 -4.80 -15.23 -6.20
C PHE A 166 -4.17 -16.56 -6.60
N LEU A 167 -3.21 -17.08 -5.81
CA LEU A 167 -2.55 -18.36 -6.08
C LEU A 167 -3.56 -19.50 -6.26
N ILE A 168 -4.64 -19.50 -5.47
CA ILE A 168 -5.70 -20.51 -5.59
C ILE A 168 -6.56 -20.27 -6.83
N SER A 169 -7.09 -19.06 -6.99
CA SER A 169 -8.03 -18.73 -8.07
C SER A 169 -7.41 -18.74 -9.47
N TRP A 170 -6.08 -18.73 -9.56
CA TRP A 170 -5.31 -18.89 -10.78
C TRP A 170 -4.71 -20.30 -10.96
N GLY A 171 -5.04 -21.24 -10.07
CA GLY A 171 -4.65 -22.65 -10.23
C GLY A 171 -3.17 -22.91 -9.96
N ILE A 172 -2.47 -22.01 -9.27
CA ILE A 172 -1.06 -22.18 -8.89
C ILE A 172 -0.97 -23.12 -7.67
N THR A 173 -1.86 -22.96 -6.69
CA THR A 173 -1.93 -23.81 -5.49
C THR A 173 -3.23 -24.62 -5.45
N ILE A 174 -3.25 -25.74 -6.18
CA ILE A 174 -4.47 -26.55 -6.37
C ILE A 174 -4.77 -27.41 -5.13
N GLY A 175 -3.80 -28.19 -4.64
CA GLY A 175 -4.04 -29.20 -3.60
C GLY A 175 -4.14 -28.64 -2.17
N PRO A 176 -4.84 -29.33 -1.24
CA PRO A 176 -5.02 -28.85 0.14
C PRO A 176 -3.70 -28.57 0.89
N LYS A 177 -2.68 -29.40 0.68
CA LYS A 177 -1.34 -29.19 1.24
C LYS A 177 -0.68 -27.92 0.69
N ALA A 178 -0.76 -27.70 -0.62
CA ALA A 178 -0.21 -26.50 -1.27
C ALA A 178 -0.92 -25.22 -0.82
N GLN A 179 -2.25 -25.25 -0.69
CA GLN A 179 -3.03 -24.13 -0.17
C GLN A 179 -2.68 -23.81 1.29
N ARG A 180 -2.43 -24.83 2.12
CA ARG A 180 -1.99 -24.63 3.51
C ARG A 180 -0.58 -24.02 3.58
N ILE A 181 0.38 -24.57 2.85
CA ILE A 181 1.76 -24.05 2.85
C ILE A 181 1.81 -22.61 2.33
N SER A 182 1.14 -22.34 1.19
CA SER A 182 1.08 -20.98 0.65
C SER A 182 0.40 -19.99 1.60
N SER A 183 -0.55 -20.43 2.45
CA SER A 183 -1.12 -19.56 3.47
C SER A 183 -0.08 -19.10 4.50
N TYR A 184 0.83 -19.98 4.94
CA TYR A 184 1.91 -19.60 5.85
C TYR A 184 2.93 -18.68 5.18
N ILE A 185 3.29 -18.96 3.93
CA ILE A 185 4.19 -18.10 3.15
C ILE A 185 3.59 -16.69 3.03
N CYS A 186 2.31 -16.59 2.65
CA CYS A 186 1.64 -15.29 2.51
C CYS A 186 1.51 -14.56 3.86
N MET A 187 1.31 -15.27 4.98
CA MET A 187 1.38 -14.64 6.30
C MET A 187 2.81 -14.20 6.68
N GLY A 188 3.83 -14.91 6.22
CA GLY A 188 5.22 -14.45 6.30
C GLY A 188 5.44 -13.14 5.53
N VAL A 189 4.89 -13.04 4.31
CA VAL A 189 4.89 -11.79 3.52
C VAL A 189 4.18 -10.67 4.29
N PHE A 190 3.04 -10.94 4.92
CA PHE A 190 2.35 -9.96 5.76
C PHE A 190 3.26 -9.41 6.86
N VAL A 191 3.96 -10.28 7.59
CA VAL A 191 4.87 -9.87 8.68
C VAL A 191 6.03 -9.04 8.15
N VAL A 192 6.72 -9.51 7.11
CA VAL A 192 7.90 -8.83 6.56
C VAL A 192 7.54 -7.46 5.99
N VAL A 193 6.50 -7.39 5.15
CA VAL A 193 6.09 -6.12 4.52
C VAL A 193 5.54 -5.15 5.56
N SER A 194 4.81 -5.64 6.57
CA SER A 194 4.37 -4.77 7.68
C SER A 194 5.55 -4.21 8.46
N ALA A 195 6.58 -5.02 8.72
CA ALA A 195 7.78 -4.56 9.41
C ALA A 195 8.48 -3.44 8.63
N LEU A 196 8.62 -3.56 7.30
CA LEU A 196 9.19 -2.50 6.46
C LEU A 196 8.45 -1.17 6.66
N PHE A 197 7.12 -1.17 6.56
CA PHE A 197 6.33 0.05 6.73
C PHE A 197 6.32 0.59 8.15
N ILE A 198 6.23 -0.27 9.17
CA ILE A 198 6.23 0.17 10.57
C ILE A 198 7.58 0.81 10.91
N LEU A 199 8.69 0.17 10.53
CA LEU A 199 10.03 0.73 10.74
C LEU A 199 10.20 2.06 10.01
N SER A 200 9.66 2.19 8.79
CA SER A 200 9.62 3.46 8.07
C SER A 200 8.84 4.54 8.82
N LEU A 201 7.63 4.21 9.30
CA LEU A 201 6.76 5.16 10.00
C LEU A 201 7.39 5.64 11.32
N VAL A 202 8.05 4.74 12.05
CA VAL A 202 8.82 5.07 13.25
C VAL A 202 10.02 5.95 12.91
N ALA A 203 10.76 5.63 11.84
CA ALA A 203 11.90 6.43 11.41
C ALA A 203 11.49 7.87 11.05
N PHE A 204 10.35 8.06 10.40
CA PHE A 204 9.85 9.40 10.08
C PHE A 204 9.56 10.25 11.32
N MET A 205 9.45 9.69 12.52
CA MET A 205 9.31 10.49 13.75
C MET A 205 10.59 11.24 14.15
N GLY A 206 11.75 10.88 13.59
CA GLY A 206 13.05 11.47 13.91
C GLY A 206 13.16 12.96 13.55
N ASP A 207 13.82 13.74 14.40
CA ASP A 207 14.00 15.19 14.20
C ASP A 207 14.87 15.52 12.98
N GLU A 208 15.72 14.59 12.55
CA GLU A 208 16.53 14.69 11.34
C GLU A 208 15.69 14.93 10.07
N PHE A 209 14.43 14.47 10.03
CA PHE A 209 13.51 14.75 8.93
C PHE A 209 12.91 16.17 8.97
N LYS A 210 12.89 16.82 10.15
CA LYS A 210 12.54 18.24 10.27
C LYS A 210 13.69 19.12 9.81
N GLU A 211 14.91 18.77 10.22
CA GLU A 211 16.12 19.53 9.93
C GLU A 211 16.49 19.48 8.44
N ALA A 212 16.34 18.31 7.79
CA ALA A 212 16.65 18.14 6.37
C ALA A 212 15.83 19.08 5.47
N ALA A 213 14.54 19.29 5.75
CA ALA A 213 13.71 20.21 4.98
C ALA A 213 14.08 21.68 5.21
N ASN A 214 14.44 22.05 6.45
CA ASN A 214 14.93 23.39 6.73
C ASN A 214 16.21 23.67 5.95
N ALA A 215 17.14 22.70 5.89
CA ALA A 215 18.39 22.84 5.13
C ALA A 215 18.15 22.98 3.61
N ALA A 216 17.22 22.21 3.02
CA ALA A 216 16.88 22.31 1.60
C ALA A 216 16.30 23.69 1.22
N LEU A 217 15.47 24.26 2.09
CA LEU A 217 14.90 25.61 1.93
C LEU A 217 15.95 26.71 2.09
N THR A 218 16.95 26.54 2.95
CA THR A 218 18.01 27.54 3.09
C THR A 218 18.80 27.64 1.78
N TRP A 219 19.14 26.52 1.14
CA TRP A 219 19.95 26.49 -0.09
C TRP A 219 19.25 27.09 -1.31
N THR A 220 17.92 26.96 -1.42
CA THR A 220 17.13 27.55 -2.52
C THR A 220 16.94 29.06 -2.41
N ASN A 221 17.15 29.65 -1.22
CA ASN A 221 17.04 31.09 -1.00
C ASN A 221 18.36 31.85 -1.16
N ILE A 222 19.50 31.16 -1.36
CA ILE A 222 20.83 31.76 -1.53
C ILE A 222 21.36 31.63 -2.97
N GLY A 223 20.60 31.02 -3.88
CA GLY A 223 20.91 30.88 -5.31
C GLY A 223 19.94 31.67 -6.18
#